data_AF-A0A8R1XPB6-F1
#
_entry.id   AF-A0A8R1XPB6-F1
#
_cell.length_a   1.000
_cell.length_b   1.000
_cell.length_c   1.000
_cell.angle_alpha   90.00
_cell.angle_beta   90.00
_cell.angle_gamma   90.00
#
_symmetry.space_group_name_H-M   'P 1'
#
loop_
_entity.id
_entity.type
_entity.pdbx_description
1 polymer ?
#
loop_
_entity_poly.entity_id
_entity_poly.type
_entity_poly.pdbx_seq_one_letter_code
_entity_poly.pdbx_strand_id
1 'polypeptide(L)'
;LLKFFRNTSFGYDIGTLCVMLRINKFVHFKEKYTNVTIVQYPKFGYPYCFYPFNKQDGYMQPFIMIQLFNLIPNKRVIFRRIS
;
A
#
# COMPACT_ATOMS: atom_id res chain seq x y z
N LEU A 1 -3.47 15.89 -0.36
CA LEU A 1 -2.23 15.93 -1.16
C LEU A 1 -1.58 14.55 -1.14
N LEU A 2 -1.66 13.80 -2.24
CA LEU A 2 -0.71 12.71 -2.48
C LEU A 2 0.68 13.36 -2.44
N LYS A 3 1.46 13.07 -1.41
CA LYS A 3 2.88 13.34 -1.42
C LYS A 3 3.40 12.49 -2.58
N PHE A 4 3.50 13.10 -3.77
CA PHE A 4 4.07 12.46 -4.94
C PHE A 4 5.32 11.74 -4.46
N PHE A 5 5.35 10.41 -4.61
CA PHE A 5 6.59 9.69 -4.48
C PHE A 5 7.55 10.37 -5.45
N ARG A 6 8.48 11.18 -4.92
CA ARG A 6 9.49 11.88 -5.74
C ARG A 6 10.30 10.87 -6.57
N ASN A 7 10.31 9.63 -6.11
CA ASN A 7 10.88 8.50 -6.79
C ASN A 7 9.87 7.94 -7.82
N THR A 8 10.15 8.17 -9.11
CA THR A 8 9.41 7.63 -10.26
C THR A 8 9.57 6.12 -10.41
N SER A 9 10.58 5.54 -9.79
CA SER A 9 10.87 4.10 -9.79
C SER A 9 10.15 3.34 -8.68
N PHE A 10 9.21 3.95 -7.94
CA PHE A 10 8.44 3.28 -6.86
C PHE A 10 9.31 2.54 -5.82
N GLY A 11 10.55 2.99 -5.63
CA GLY A 11 11.52 2.41 -4.70
C GLY A 11 12.16 1.08 -5.15
N TYR A 12 11.94 0.65 -6.39
CA TYR A 12 12.62 -0.51 -6.99
C TYR A 12 14.14 -0.32 -7.08
N ASP A 13 14.59 0.91 -7.30
CA ASP A 13 15.99 1.32 -7.43
C ASP A 13 16.77 1.32 -6.10
N ILE A 14 16.09 1.64 -5.00
CA ILE A 14 16.70 1.79 -3.66
C ILE A 14 16.43 0.59 -2.73
N GLY A 15 15.84 -0.50 -3.25
CA GLY A 15 15.53 -1.68 -2.46
C GLY A 15 14.38 -1.51 -1.45
N THR A 16 13.56 -0.47 -1.60
CA THR A 16 12.37 -0.23 -0.75
C THR A 16 11.10 -0.24 -1.59
N LEU A 17 10.66 -1.44 -1.95
CA LEU A 17 9.54 -1.65 -2.86
C LEU A 17 8.26 -0.96 -2.36
N CYS A 18 7.65 -0.16 -3.23
CA CYS A 18 6.33 0.41 -3.01
C CYS A 18 5.27 -0.34 -3.82
N VAL A 19 4.33 -0.97 -3.13
CA VAL A 19 3.23 -1.73 -3.74
C VAL A 19 1.94 -0.93 -3.63
N MET A 20 1.28 -0.70 -4.76
CA MET A 20 -0.05 -0.12 -4.78
C MET A 20 -1.10 -1.22 -4.53
N LEU A 21 -1.98 -1.00 -3.55
CA LEU A 21 -3.10 -1.88 -3.28
C LEU A 21 -4.42 -1.16 -3.60
N ARG A 22 -5.19 -1.84 -4.45
CA ARG A 22 -6.56 -1.50 -4.84
C ARG A 22 -7.46 -2.52 -4.17
N ILE A 23 -8.14 -2.13 -3.08
CA ILE A 23 -8.99 -3.05 -2.31
C ILE A 23 -10.33 -2.39 -2.02
N ASN A 24 -11.41 -3.17 -2.13
CA ASN A 24 -12.79 -2.72 -1.86
C ASN A 24 -13.14 -2.68 -0.35
N LYS A 25 -12.22 -3.06 0.54
CA LYS A 25 -12.45 -3.21 1.98
C LYS A 25 -11.22 -2.79 2.77
N PHE A 26 -11.43 -2.29 3.98
CA PHE A 26 -10.37 -1.95 4.93
C PHE A 26 -9.47 -3.15 5.18
N VAL A 27 -8.15 -2.97 5.12
CA VAL A 27 -7.16 -4.03 5.38
C VAL A 27 -6.22 -3.55 6.47
N HIS A 28 -6.16 -4.33 7.55
CA HIS A 28 -5.16 -4.17 8.59
C HIS A 28 -4.06 -5.22 8.36
N PHE A 29 -2.82 -4.76 8.25
CA PHE A 29 -1.66 -5.64 8.11
C PHE A 29 -1.13 -5.96 9.50
N LYS A 30 -1.10 -7.24 9.88
CA LYS A 30 -0.28 -7.69 11.01
C LYS A 30 1.07 -8.13 10.45
N GLU A 31 2.14 -7.54 10.93
CA GLU A 31 3.50 -8.03 10.71
C GLU A 31 3.58 -9.45 11.30
N LYS A 32 3.69 -10.47 10.44
CA LYS A 32 3.91 -11.85 10.85
C LYS A 32 5.35 -12.24 10.51
N TYR A 33 6.16 -12.49 11.53
CA TYR A 33 7.44 -13.23 11.49
C TYR A 33 8.47 -12.81 10.43
N THR A 34 8.58 -11.51 10.14
CA THR A 34 9.65 -11.00 9.27
C THR A 34 10.18 -9.67 9.79
N ASN A 35 11.50 -9.44 9.71
CA ASN A 35 12.14 -8.15 10.00
C ASN A 35 11.80 -7.04 8.98
N VAL A 36 10.77 -7.25 8.17
CA VAL A 36 10.31 -6.35 7.12
C VAL A 36 9.37 -5.36 7.76
N THR A 37 9.75 -4.08 7.74
CA THR A 37 8.90 -2.99 8.24
C THR A 37 7.97 -2.54 7.13
N ILE A 38 6.69 -2.39 7.47
CA ILE A 38 5.64 -2.00 6.53
C ILE A 38 5.17 -0.59 6.85
N VAL A 39 5.25 0.33 5.90
CA VAL A 39 4.67 1.67 6.04
C VAL A 39 3.55 1.88 5.05
N GLN A 40 2.39 2.29 5.54
CA GLN A 40 1.19 2.52 4.75
C GLN A 40 0.99 4.01 4.44
N TYR A 41 0.57 4.29 3.20
CA TYR A 41 0.18 5.61 2.74
C TYR A 41 -1.21 5.59 2.08
N PRO A 42 -2.14 6.44 2.49
CA PRO A 42 -2.06 7.32 3.66
C PRO A 42 -2.13 6.52 4.97
N LYS A 43 -1.56 7.09 6.05
CA LYS A 43 -1.38 6.42 7.34
C LYS A 43 -2.67 5.82 7.93
N PHE A 44 -3.81 6.45 7.66
CA PHE A 44 -5.10 6.07 8.20
C PHE A 44 -5.92 5.13 7.29
N GLY A 45 -5.35 4.70 6.15
CA GLY A 45 -6.07 3.87 5.19
C GLY A 45 -6.95 4.68 4.23
N TYR A 46 -8.09 4.13 3.79
CA TYR A 46 -8.92 4.75 2.78
C TYR A 46 -9.71 5.96 3.34
N PRO A 47 -9.69 7.13 2.69
CA PRO A 47 -10.55 8.24 3.10
C PRO A 47 -12.03 7.87 2.93
N TYR A 48 -12.85 8.17 3.93
CA TYR A 48 -14.27 7.78 3.94
C TYR A 48 -15.08 8.42 2.81
N CYS A 49 -14.66 9.60 2.34
CA CYS A 49 -15.35 10.40 1.31
C CYS A 49 -15.44 9.73 -0.06
N PHE A 50 -14.71 8.63 -0.30
CA PHE A 50 -14.84 7.83 -1.52
C PHE A 50 -16.03 6.86 -1.50
N TYR A 51 -16.74 6.75 -0.37
CA TYR A 51 -17.83 5.81 -0.15
C TYR A 51 -19.12 6.53 0.32
N PRO A 52 -20.31 6.05 -0.07
CA PRO A 52 -20.56 4.93 -0.99
C PRO A 52 -20.27 5.29 -2.46
N PHE A 53 -20.05 4.27 -3.29
CA PHE A 53 -19.89 4.46 -4.73
C PHE A 53 -21.26 4.68 -5.40
N ASN A 54 -21.43 5.82 -6.07
CA ASN A 54 -22.71 6.25 -6.65
C ASN A 54 -22.75 6.20 -8.19
N LYS A 55 -21.88 5.42 -8.84
CA LYS A 55 -21.76 5.35 -10.33
C LYS A 55 -21.50 6.70 -11.01
N GLN A 56 -20.88 7.64 -10.30
CA GLN A 56 -20.43 8.93 -10.84
C GLN A 56 -19.39 8.73 -11.96
N ASP A 57 -19.53 9.49 -13.04
CA ASP A 57 -18.56 9.48 -14.14
C ASP A 57 -17.19 10.00 -13.66
N GLY A 58 -16.12 9.40 -14.17
CA GLY A 58 -14.74 9.73 -13.75
C GLY A 58 -14.35 9.29 -12.33
N TYR A 59 -15.14 8.43 -11.66
CA TYR A 59 -14.79 7.94 -10.32
C TYR A 59 -13.42 7.25 -10.29
N MET A 60 -12.49 7.85 -9.55
CA MET A 60 -11.21 7.22 -9.20
C MET A 60 -11.34 6.59 -7.82
N GLN A 61 -11.45 5.26 -7.81
CA GLN A 61 -11.44 4.52 -6.55
C GLN A 61 -10.14 4.73 -5.75
N PRO A 62 -10.22 4.80 -4.41
CA PRO A 62 -9.05 5.10 -3.61
C PRO A 62 -8.10 3.90 -3.64
N PHE A 63 -6.81 4.19 -3.55
CA PHE A 63 -5.74 3.20 -3.42
C PHE A 63 -4.87 3.56 -2.22
N ILE A 64 -4.23 2.56 -1.65
CA ILE A 64 -3.19 2.73 -0.64
C ILE A 64 -1.87 2.28 -1.24
N MET A 65 -0.77 2.87 -0.79
CA MET A 65 0.57 2.40 -1.09
C MET A 65 1.18 1.79 0.17
N ILE A 66 1.89 0.69 0.00
CA ILE A 66 2.67 0.08 1.05
C ILE A 66 4.13 0.15 0.64
N GLN A 67 4.96 0.74 1.48
CA GLN A 67 6.39 0.69 1.34
C GLN A 67 6.96 -0.40 2.25
N LEU A 68 7.74 -1.29 1.65
CA LEU A 68 8.43 -2.37 2.34
C LEU A 68 9.88 -1.98 2.57
N PHE A 69 10.34 -2.07 3.81
CA PHE A 69 11.72 -1.83 4.20
C PHE A 69 12.38 -3.14 4.66
N ASN A 70 13.71 -3.21 4.57
CA ASN A 70 14.51 -4.35 5.03
C ASN A 70 14.17 -5.68 4.32
N LEU A 71 13.81 -5.60 3.03
CA LEU A 71 13.70 -6.80 2.21
C LEU A 71 15.09 -7.42 2.02
N ILE A 72 15.21 -8.71 2.33
CA ILE A 72 16.46 -9.45 2.13
C ILE A 72 16.50 -9.92 0.67
N PRO A 73 17.52 -9.53 -0.13
CA PRO A 73 17.67 -10.00 -1.50
C PRO A 73 17.65 -11.53 -1.58
N ASN A 74 17.08 -12.07 -2.66
CA ASN A 74 16.96 -13.52 -2.90
C ASN A 74 16.15 -14.31 -1.86
N LYS A 75 15.45 -13.65 -0.93
CA LYS A 75 14.53 -14.29 0.01
C LYS A 75 13.09 -14.00 -0.37
N ARG A 76 12.26 -15.04 -0.44
CA ARG A 76 10.82 -14.89 -0.68
C ARG A 76 10.10 -14.53 0.61
N VAL A 77 9.36 -13.43 0.60
CA VAL A 77 8.43 -13.02 1.66
C VAL A 77 7.01 -13.13 1.13
N ILE A 78 6.08 -13.67 1.91
CA ILE A 78 4.68 -13.83 1.53
C ILE A 78 3.81 -13.05 2.50
N PHE A 79 3.14 -12.02 2.00
CA PHE A 79 2.12 -11.28 2.74
C PHE A 79 0.76 -11.91 2.51
N ARG A 80 0.01 -12.15 3.58
CA ARG A 80 -1.37 -12.64 3.49
C ARG A 80 -2.31 -11.62 4.12
N ARG A 81 -3.44 -11.41 3.45
CA ARG A 81 -4.56 -10.67 4.03
C ARG A 81 -5.10 -11.47 5.23
N ILE A 82 -5.19 -10.82 6.37
CA ILE A 82 -5.98 -11.32 7.50
C ILE A 82 -7.36 -10.66 7.33
N SER A 83 -8.38 -11.49 7.12
CA SER A 83 -9.78 -11.08 7.06
C SER A 83 -10.28 -10.69 8.45
#